data_AF-A0A1D8B3F4-F1
#
_entry.id   AF-A0A1D8B3F4-F1
#
_cell.length_a   1.000
_cell.length_b   1.000
_cell.length_c   1.000
_cell.angle_alpha   90.00
_cell.angle_beta   90.00
_cell.angle_gamma   90.00
#
_symmetry.space_group_name_H-M   'P 1'
#
loop_
_entity.id
_entity.type
_entity.pdbx_description
1 polymer ?
#
loop_
_entity_poly.entity_id
_entity_poly.type
_entity_poly.pdbx_seq_one_letter_code
_entity_poly.pdbx_strand_id
1 'polypeptide(L)'
;MSWTVALDVYGHRALGAQDVRDAFEPFGCRVRPLLDGTFDVGVGGLGFRLMDCPSPASRPGLVEWLARVRGVPTYTHLYGAVIEDVHRYVDDFDEADALWDDIRGAFALLAERIGGVSVLLDYDPAQPTDYYDEETGQTYAFPPEPAGEPAPRTDEGAFLSLAWMGFPALTPHPMRRWMETCERLYPDLAPDRYGYEGRPITAAKRRYLFDTSSREYESLISNTGLLGDVHVNLPAVYSPDRTTPVPLHRTYSIACRVSLDKLETGMGVEGLRDFFVRMARELPAELATCELGQRHWPAMSQDREFLGLPSVGSWWVWLGPDYARVVGGWLERGAPGSWVVEGTGDGGVFVQTSTEPVAYGAGAGQWFPEEFLPTVGPVPRRRLVDWLLGTRPRPQVGPACVMPTWTRPTTDDADPGAVPDTRLGADAGPGADGTNGPVVGADADRAHNPTTGPGDAPGGPGEPTED
;
A
#
# COMPACT_ATOMS: atom_id res chain seq x y z
N MET A 1 20.24 17.68 -27.66
CA MET A 1 18.88 17.57 -27.05
C MET A 1 18.97 16.42 -26.04
N SER A 2 17.88 15.85 -25.54
CA SER A 2 17.96 14.47 -25.03
C SER A 2 17.56 13.57 -26.16
N TRP A 3 18.48 12.80 -26.73
CA TRP A 3 18.02 11.62 -27.45
C TRP A 3 17.70 10.52 -26.44
N THR A 4 16.76 9.67 -26.79
CA THR A 4 16.35 8.51 -26.01
C THR A 4 16.01 7.44 -27.02
N VAL A 5 16.40 6.20 -26.75
CA VAL A 5 16.20 5.09 -27.68
C VAL A 5 15.47 3.97 -26.96
N ALA A 6 14.49 3.39 -27.62
CA ALA A 6 13.80 2.20 -27.19
C ALA A 6 14.41 0.98 -27.89
N LEU A 7 14.69 -0.06 -27.10
CA LEU A 7 15.23 -1.32 -27.58
C LEU A 7 14.40 -2.46 -27.04
N ASP A 8 13.76 -3.18 -27.96
CA ASP A 8 12.81 -4.26 -27.69
C ASP A 8 13.34 -5.60 -28.18
N VAL A 9 12.84 -6.69 -27.59
CA VAL A 9 13.08 -8.07 -28.03
C VAL A 9 11.76 -8.85 -28.02
N TYR A 10 11.33 -9.34 -29.17
CA TYR A 10 10.11 -10.15 -29.31
C TYR A 10 10.49 -11.59 -29.66
N GLY A 11 10.06 -12.58 -28.88
CA GLY A 11 10.46 -13.97 -29.04
C GLY A 11 9.40 -15.00 -28.69
N HIS A 12 9.78 -16.27 -28.80
CA HIS A 12 8.86 -17.40 -28.63
C HIS A 12 9.01 -18.12 -27.27
N ARG A 13 10.04 -17.79 -26.47
CA ARG A 13 10.23 -18.26 -25.09
C ARG A 13 10.61 -17.13 -24.14
N ALA A 14 10.46 -17.36 -22.83
CA ALA A 14 10.94 -16.44 -21.81
C ALA A 14 12.47 -16.38 -21.77
N LEU A 15 13.00 -15.19 -21.43
CA LEU A 15 14.38 -15.00 -20.98
C LEU A 15 14.56 -15.57 -19.57
N GLY A 16 15.55 -16.45 -19.42
CA GLY A 16 16.13 -16.78 -18.12
C GLY A 16 17.25 -15.81 -17.74
N ALA A 17 17.57 -15.71 -16.45
CA ALA A 17 18.65 -14.84 -15.98
C ALA A 17 20.04 -15.20 -16.55
N GLN A 18 20.22 -16.41 -17.07
CA GLN A 18 21.45 -16.79 -17.78
C GLN A 18 21.46 -16.33 -19.24
N ASP A 19 20.31 -16.29 -19.93
CA ASP A 19 20.24 -15.73 -21.29
C ASP A 19 20.66 -14.26 -21.31
N VAL A 20 20.20 -13.52 -20.30
CA VAL A 20 20.54 -12.09 -20.15
C VAL A 20 22.01 -11.92 -19.78
N ARG A 21 22.59 -12.77 -18.92
CA ARG A 21 24.05 -12.73 -18.67
C ARG A 21 24.84 -13.03 -19.92
N ASP A 22 24.63 -14.19 -20.55
CA ASP A 22 25.41 -14.62 -21.70
C ASP A 22 25.32 -13.67 -22.91
N ALA A 23 24.22 -12.91 -23.05
CA ALA A 23 24.06 -11.93 -24.12
C ALA A 23 24.79 -10.60 -23.85
N PHE A 24 24.94 -10.21 -22.58
CA PHE A 24 25.51 -8.93 -22.16
C PHE A 24 26.97 -9.04 -21.65
N GLU A 25 27.37 -10.18 -21.10
CA GLU A 25 28.73 -10.48 -20.60
C GLU A 25 29.85 -10.33 -21.65
N PRO A 26 29.67 -10.70 -22.94
CA PRO A 26 30.68 -10.46 -23.99
C PRO A 26 31.07 -8.98 -24.15
N PHE A 27 30.16 -8.07 -23.78
CA PHE A 27 30.31 -6.63 -23.88
C PHE A 27 30.66 -5.97 -22.53
N GLY A 28 31.19 -6.75 -21.57
CA GLY A 28 31.62 -6.26 -20.25
C GLY A 28 30.50 -5.76 -19.34
N CYS A 29 29.23 -5.99 -19.71
CA CYS A 29 28.07 -5.49 -18.98
C CYS A 29 27.84 -6.20 -17.65
N ARG A 30 27.38 -5.47 -16.63
CA ARG A 30 26.81 -6.07 -15.41
C ARG A 30 25.32 -6.36 -15.58
N VAL A 31 24.86 -7.53 -15.14
CA VAL A 31 23.43 -7.94 -15.16
C VAL A 31 22.98 -8.37 -13.77
N ARG A 32 21.93 -7.74 -13.24
CA ARG A 32 21.27 -8.10 -11.98
C ARG A 32 19.79 -8.44 -12.23
N PRO A 33 19.37 -9.72 -12.14
CA PRO A 33 17.95 -10.07 -12.15
C PRO A 33 17.25 -9.54 -10.90
N LEU A 34 16.01 -9.06 -11.06
CA LEU A 34 15.14 -8.59 -9.99
C LEU A 34 14.00 -9.58 -9.74
N LEU A 35 13.40 -9.49 -8.54
CA LEU A 35 12.33 -10.40 -8.11
C LEU A 35 11.02 -10.23 -8.91
N ASP A 36 10.86 -9.12 -9.65
CA ASP A 36 9.69 -8.85 -10.48
C ASP A 36 9.80 -9.35 -11.93
N GLY A 37 10.89 -10.05 -12.27
CA GLY A 37 11.14 -10.59 -13.61
C GLY A 37 11.91 -9.66 -14.54
N THR A 38 12.20 -8.43 -14.08
CA THR A 38 13.02 -7.45 -14.82
C THR A 38 14.52 -7.63 -14.52
N PHE A 39 15.38 -6.98 -15.30
CA PHE A 39 16.84 -7.03 -15.12
C PHE A 39 17.42 -5.62 -15.12
N ASP A 40 18.18 -5.25 -14.09
CA ASP A 40 19.06 -4.07 -14.17
C ASP A 40 20.31 -4.45 -14.97
N VAL A 41 20.61 -3.69 -16.01
CA VAL A 41 21.80 -3.83 -16.86
C VAL A 41 22.65 -2.57 -16.73
N GLY A 42 23.97 -2.67 -16.84
CA GLY A 42 24.83 -1.49 -16.91
C GLY A 42 26.17 -1.72 -17.59
N VAL A 43 26.64 -0.69 -18.29
CA VAL A 43 27.77 -0.71 -19.23
C VAL A 43 28.46 0.64 -19.15
N GLY A 44 29.80 0.72 -19.02
CA GLY A 44 30.56 1.99 -19.00
C GLY A 44 30.24 3.01 -17.86
N GLY A 45 29.14 2.84 -17.12
CA GLY A 45 28.59 3.86 -16.20
C GLY A 45 27.10 4.10 -16.47
N LEU A 46 26.66 3.96 -17.72
CA LEU A 46 25.26 3.85 -18.13
C LEU A 46 24.59 2.68 -17.38
N GLY A 47 23.29 2.84 -17.12
CA GLY A 47 22.45 1.78 -16.56
C GLY A 47 21.01 1.92 -17.03
N PHE A 48 20.40 0.82 -17.42
CA PHE A 48 19.01 0.74 -17.86
C PHE A 48 18.34 -0.52 -17.31
N ARG A 49 17.02 -0.62 -17.45
CA ARG A 49 16.26 -1.80 -17.04
C ARG A 49 15.63 -2.48 -18.25
N LEU A 50 15.88 -3.78 -18.39
CA LEU A 50 15.17 -4.65 -19.31
C LEU A 50 13.87 -5.12 -18.63
N MET A 51 12.74 -4.63 -19.12
CA MET A 51 11.39 -4.95 -18.64
C MET A 51 10.85 -6.20 -19.32
N ASP A 52 9.93 -6.91 -18.68
CA ASP A 52 9.18 -8.06 -19.24
C ASP A 52 7.90 -7.64 -20.00
N CYS A 53 7.91 -6.42 -20.52
CA CYS A 53 6.95 -5.88 -21.47
C CYS A 53 7.70 -5.07 -22.55
N PRO A 54 7.08 -4.78 -23.71
CA PRO A 54 7.62 -3.84 -24.68
C PRO A 54 7.93 -2.45 -24.08
N SER A 55 8.82 -1.69 -24.71
CA SER A 55 9.02 -0.27 -24.40
C SER A 55 7.77 0.57 -24.77
N PRO A 56 7.60 1.79 -24.23
CA PRO A 56 6.46 2.64 -24.59
C PRO A 56 6.45 3.09 -26.07
N ALA A 57 7.56 2.97 -26.80
CA ALA A 57 7.61 3.22 -28.25
C ALA A 57 6.97 2.09 -29.06
N SER A 58 6.88 0.86 -28.53
CA SER A 58 6.21 -0.27 -29.18
C SER A 58 4.68 -0.09 -29.13
N ARG A 59 4.17 0.72 -30.06
CA ARG A 59 2.74 0.98 -30.24
C ARG A 59 1.98 -0.29 -30.64
N PRO A 60 0.69 -0.44 -30.27
CA PRO A 60 -0.13 -1.59 -30.62
C PRO A 60 -0.13 -1.87 -32.13
N GLY A 61 -0.11 -3.15 -32.52
CA GLY A 61 -0.07 -3.59 -33.91
C GLY A 61 1.33 -3.83 -34.48
N LEU A 62 2.40 -3.31 -33.86
CA LEU A 62 3.79 -3.53 -34.31
C LEU A 62 4.18 -5.01 -34.20
N VAL A 63 3.89 -5.66 -33.06
CA VAL A 63 4.26 -7.05 -32.78
C VAL A 63 3.51 -8.00 -33.73
N GLU A 64 2.22 -7.75 -33.95
CA GLU A 64 1.37 -8.52 -34.85
C GLU A 64 1.72 -8.30 -36.33
N TRP A 65 2.12 -7.07 -36.70
CA TRP A 65 2.64 -6.77 -38.03
C TRP A 65 3.97 -7.49 -38.27
N LEU A 66 4.89 -7.43 -37.30
CA LEU A 66 6.24 -8.00 -37.43
C LEU A 66 6.18 -9.52 -37.52
N ALA A 67 5.38 -10.17 -36.67
CA ALA A 67 5.13 -11.61 -36.75
C ALA A 67 4.62 -12.02 -38.13
N ARG A 68 3.64 -11.28 -38.68
CA ARG A 68 3.07 -11.52 -40.01
C ARG A 68 4.11 -11.35 -41.13
N VAL A 69 4.93 -10.30 -41.14
CA VAL A 69 5.91 -10.11 -42.23
C VAL A 69 7.09 -11.09 -42.15
N ARG A 70 7.51 -11.48 -40.93
CA ARG A 70 8.50 -12.56 -40.70
C ARG A 70 7.91 -13.97 -40.88
N GLY A 71 6.61 -14.10 -41.14
CA GLY A 71 5.95 -15.38 -41.37
C GLY A 71 5.82 -16.29 -40.14
N VAL A 72 6.00 -15.75 -38.92
CA VAL A 72 5.87 -16.49 -37.66
C VAL A 72 4.46 -16.35 -37.06
N PRO A 73 3.94 -17.33 -36.29
CA PRO A 73 2.54 -17.31 -35.85
C PRO A 73 2.20 -16.14 -34.91
N THR A 74 3.08 -15.88 -33.93
CA THR A 74 3.05 -14.71 -33.03
C THR A 74 4.30 -14.73 -32.14
N TYR A 75 4.73 -13.56 -31.64
CA TYR A 75 5.70 -13.48 -30.55
C TYR A 75 4.96 -13.54 -29.20
N THR A 76 5.39 -14.42 -28.31
CA THR A 76 4.69 -14.76 -27.06
C THR A 76 5.36 -14.18 -25.82
N HIS A 77 6.61 -13.74 -25.93
CA HIS A 77 7.39 -13.14 -24.86
C HIS A 77 8.04 -11.87 -25.40
N LEU A 78 7.79 -10.74 -24.75
CA LEU A 78 8.13 -9.42 -25.24
C LEU A 78 8.88 -8.67 -24.14
N TYR A 79 10.06 -8.15 -24.48
CA TYR A 79 10.93 -7.43 -23.56
C TYR A 79 11.26 -6.05 -24.14
N GLY A 80 11.57 -5.10 -23.28
CA GLY A 80 11.81 -3.72 -23.69
C GLY A 80 12.66 -2.94 -22.70
N ALA A 81 13.54 -2.10 -23.22
CA ALA A 81 14.33 -1.13 -22.47
C ALA A 81 14.13 0.26 -23.08
N VAL A 82 14.24 1.28 -22.22
CA VAL A 82 14.40 2.67 -22.63
C VAL A 82 15.77 3.10 -22.14
N ILE A 83 16.60 3.60 -23.05
CA ILE A 83 18.01 3.93 -22.81
C ILE A 83 18.19 5.42 -23.10
N GLU A 84 18.73 6.16 -22.12
CA GLU A 84 19.07 7.57 -22.28
C GLU A 84 20.27 7.76 -23.23
N ASP A 85 20.36 8.97 -23.78
CA ASP A 85 21.48 9.49 -24.57
C ASP A 85 22.86 9.01 -24.10
N VAL A 86 23.44 8.03 -24.82
CA VAL A 86 24.73 7.42 -24.49
C VAL A 86 25.86 8.45 -24.51
N HIS A 87 25.73 9.52 -25.30
CA HIS A 87 26.69 10.63 -25.38
C HIS A 87 26.78 11.45 -24.06
N ARG A 88 26.04 11.08 -23.00
CA ARG A 88 26.19 11.62 -21.63
C ARG A 88 27.22 10.89 -20.77
N TYR A 89 27.60 9.68 -21.16
CA TYR A 89 28.35 8.75 -20.32
C TYR A 89 29.80 8.53 -20.77
N VAL A 90 30.16 9.10 -21.91
CA VAL A 90 31.46 9.00 -22.59
C VAL A 90 31.84 10.36 -23.16
N ASP A 91 33.14 10.66 -23.28
CA ASP A 91 33.63 11.99 -23.67
C ASP A 91 33.82 12.16 -25.20
N ASP A 92 33.71 11.07 -25.99
CA ASP A 92 33.94 11.05 -27.44
C ASP A 92 32.78 10.37 -28.20
N PHE A 93 32.55 10.79 -29.45
CA PHE A 93 31.52 10.23 -30.34
C PHE A 93 31.87 8.80 -30.78
N ASP A 94 33.14 8.53 -31.11
CA ASP A 94 33.61 7.19 -31.50
C ASP A 94 33.42 6.18 -30.34
N GLU A 95 33.54 6.62 -29.08
CA GLU A 95 33.28 5.80 -27.89
C GLU A 95 31.76 5.57 -27.69
N ALA A 96 30.94 6.57 -28.00
CA ALA A 96 29.47 6.45 -27.91
C ALA A 96 28.88 5.53 -28.97
N ASP A 97 29.39 5.58 -30.20
CA ASP A 97 28.95 4.70 -31.29
C ASP A 97 29.40 3.25 -31.03
N ALA A 98 30.61 3.03 -30.51
CA ALA A 98 31.06 1.71 -30.08
C ALA A 98 30.20 1.13 -28.95
N LEU A 99 29.83 1.95 -27.95
CA LEU A 99 28.92 1.55 -26.88
C LEU A 99 27.50 1.29 -27.39
N TRP A 100 27.04 1.99 -28.43
CA TRP A 100 25.78 1.67 -29.11
C TRP A 100 25.84 0.37 -29.92
N ASP A 101 26.96 0.05 -30.56
CA ASP A 101 27.17 -1.24 -31.24
C ASP A 101 27.17 -2.41 -30.26
N ASP A 102 27.86 -2.28 -29.11
CA ASP A 102 27.87 -3.28 -28.03
C ASP A 102 26.44 -3.52 -27.48
N ILE A 103 25.69 -2.45 -27.22
CA ILE A 103 24.29 -2.55 -26.76
C ILE A 103 23.41 -3.22 -27.82
N ARG A 104 23.52 -2.82 -29.10
CA ARG A 104 22.74 -3.44 -30.20
C ARG A 104 23.10 -4.92 -30.38
N GLY A 105 24.38 -5.26 -30.29
CA GLY A 105 24.88 -6.64 -30.34
C GLY A 105 24.30 -7.51 -29.22
N ALA A 106 24.24 -6.99 -28.00
CA ALA A 106 23.63 -7.70 -26.88
C ALA A 106 22.13 -7.95 -27.07
N PHE A 107 21.38 -6.96 -27.60
CA PHE A 107 19.96 -7.14 -27.92
C PHE A 107 19.73 -8.15 -29.06
N ALA A 108 20.62 -8.21 -30.05
CA ALA A 108 20.58 -9.25 -31.08
C ALA A 108 20.87 -10.66 -30.50
N LEU A 109 21.82 -10.80 -29.57
CA LEU A 109 22.08 -12.07 -28.88
C LEU A 109 20.92 -12.49 -27.95
N LEU A 110 20.23 -11.55 -27.30
CA LEU A 110 18.97 -11.84 -26.58
C LEU A 110 17.92 -12.41 -27.54
N ALA A 111 17.74 -11.77 -28.69
CA ALA A 111 16.78 -12.17 -29.72
C ALA A 111 17.06 -13.60 -30.23
N GLU A 112 18.29 -13.87 -30.67
CA GLU A 112 18.71 -15.21 -31.12
C GLU A 112 18.39 -16.27 -30.06
N ARG A 113 18.76 -16.01 -28.80
CA ARG A 113 18.56 -16.93 -27.68
C ARG A 113 17.10 -17.30 -27.44
N ILE A 114 16.16 -16.36 -27.61
CA ILE A 114 14.72 -16.63 -27.44
C ILE A 114 13.99 -16.98 -28.75
N GLY A 115 14.73 -17.21 -29.83
CA GLY A 115 14.18 -17.50 -31.16
C GLY A 115 13.33 -16.36 -31.69
N GLY A 116 13.82 -15.12 -31.53
CA GLY A 116 13.09 -13.88 -31.71
C GLY A 116 13.80 -12.86 -32.58
N VAL A 117 13.36 -11.60 -32.46
CA VAL A 117 13.86 -10.44 -33.20
C VAL A 117 14.12 -9.28 -32.23
N SER A 118 15.23 -8.56 -32.44
CA SER A 118 15.55 -7.31 -31.75
C SER A 118 15.02 -6.13 -32.55
N VAL A 119 14.38 -5.17 -31.88
CA VAL A 119 13.64 -4.07 -32.49
C VAL A 119 14.16 -2.75 -31.92
N LEU A 120 14.75 -1.92 -32.78
CA LEU A 120 15.25 -0.59 -32.45
C LEU A 120 14.18 0.45 -32.79
N LEU A 121 13.81 1.30 -31.84
CA LEU A 121 12.79 2.33 -31.99
C LEU A 121 13.32 3.69 -31.49
N ASP A 122 13.09 4.73 -32.28
CA ASP A 122 13.36 6.10 -31.90
C ASP A 122 12.35 6.57 -30.85
N TYR A 123 12.80 7.09 -29.71
CA TYR A 123 11.92 7.52 -28.61
C TYR A 123 11.65 9.03 -28.67
N ASP A 124 11.07 9.49 -29.78
CA ASP A 124 10.28 10.73 -29.77
C ASP A 124 8.79 10.37 -29.58
N PRO A 125 8.19 10.62 -28.40
CA PRO A 125 6.78 10.33 -28.17
C PRO A 125 5.85 11.23 -29.01
N ALA A 126 6.29 12.44 -29.40
CA ALA A 126 5.49 13.38 -30.19
C ALA A 126 5.59 13.12 -31.71
N GLN A 127 6.68 12.51 -32.19
CA GLN A 127 6.89 12.15 -33.60
C GLN A 127 7.53 10.76 -33.73
N PRO A 128 6.75 9.67 -33.61
CA PRO A 128 7.27 8.31 -33.75
C PRO A 128 7.81 8.07 -35.17
N THR A 129 9.10 7.79 -35.29
CA THR A 129 9.73 7.38 -36.55
C THR A 129 9.23 5.99 -36.96
N ASP A 130 8.73 5.84 -38.20
CA ASP A 130 8.25 4.57 -38.76
C ASP A 130 9.31 3.45 -38.66
N TYR A 131 8.91 2.26 -38.21
CA TYR A 131 9.83 1.14 -38.04
C TYR A 131 10.10 0.44 -39.39
N TYR A 132 11.37 0.29 -39.75
CA TYR A 132 11.81 -0.46 -40.93
C TYR A 132 12.40 -1.82 -40.54
N ASP A 133 11.87 -2.89 -41.14
CA ASP A 133 12.35 -4.26 -40.94
C ASP A 133 13.37 -4.62 -42.03
N GLU A 134 14.66 -4.65 -41.68
CA GLU A 134 15.76 -4.84 -42.64
C GLU A 134 15.73 -6.19 -43.37
N GLU A 135 15.20 -7.25 -42.73
CA GLU A 135 15.20 -8.61 -43.28
C GLU A 135 14.13 -8.81 -44.36
N THR A 136 12.94 -8.22 -44.19
CA THR A 136 11.87 -8.27 -45.20
C THR A 136 11.82 -7.06 -46.12
N GLY A 137 12.53 -5.98 -45.78
CA GLY A 137 12.52 -4.72 -46.51
C GLY A 137 11.19 -3.96 -46.43
N GLN A 138 10.39 -4.20 -45.40
CA GLN A 138 9.06 -3.61 -45.21
C GLN A 138 9.04 -2.59 -44.06
N THR A 139 8.16 -1.60 -44.15
CA THR A 139 7.98 -0.56 -43.14
C THR A 139 6.65 -0.74 -42.41
N TYR A 140 6.67 -0.67 -41.09
CA TYR A 140 5.49 -0.44 -40.26
C TYR A 140 5.29 1.06 -40.09
N ALA A 141 4.32 1.61 -40.82
CA ALA A 141 3.89 2.99 -40.60
C ALA A 141 3.16 3.07 -39.26
N PHE A 142 3.67 3.85 -38.31
CA PHE A 142 3.00 4.02 -37.03
C PHE A 142 1.70 4.82 -37.23
N PRO A 143 0.58 4.42 -36.60
CA PRO A 143 -0.61 5.25 -36.62
C PRO A 143 -0.29 6.59 -35.93
N PRO A 144 -0.71 7.73 -36.51
CA PRO A 144 -0.60 9.02 -35.83
C PRO A 144 -1.37 8.94 -34.51
N GLU A 145 -0.91 9.69 -33.50
CA GLU A 145 -1.64 9.69 -32.23
C GLU A 145 -3.08 10.15 -32.41
N PRO A 146 -4.05 9.55 -31.69
CA PRO A 146 -5.36 10.17 -31.55
C PRO A 146 -5.13 11.58 -31.00
N ALA A 147 -5.78 12.59 -31.60
CA ALA A 147 -5.42 13.98 -31.37
C ALA A 147 -5.66 14.41 -29.91
N GLY A 148 -4.58 14.39 -29.13
CA GLY A 148 -4.54 14.67 -27.70
C GLY A 148 -3.71 13.63 -26.96
N GLU A 149 -2.69 14.09 -26.24
CA GLU A 149 -2.19 13.38 -25.07
C GLU A 149 -3.39 12.94 -24.21
N PRO A 150 -3.37 11.77 -23.55
CA PRO A 150 -4.37 11.46 -22.52
C PRO A 150 -4.20 12.49 -21.39
N ALA A 151 -5.02 13.56 -21.43
CA ALA A 151 -4.76 14.83 -20.77
C ALA A 151 -4.27 14.61 -19.33
N PRO A 152 -3.09 15.17 -18.96
CA PRO A 152 -2.25 14.66 -17.87
C PRO A 152 -3.02 14.65 -16.54
N ARG A 153 -3.61 13.48 -16.23
CA ARG A 153 -4.84 13.28 -15.43
C ARG A 153 -5.18 14.46 -14.52
N THR A 154 -5.84 15.48 -15.07
CA THR A 154 -6.11 16.69 -14.30
C THR A 154 -7.22 16.46 -13.29
N ASP A 155 -7.01 16.94 -12.06
CA ASP A 155 -7.99 16.91 -10.96
C ASP A 155 -9.17 17.90 -11.19
N GLU A 156 -9.49 18.21 -12.44
CA GLU A 156 -10.49 19.19 -12.89
C GLU A 156 -11.91 18.59 -13.07
N GLY A 157 -12.02 17.26 -13.08
CA GLY A 157 -13.30 16.56 -13.06
C GLY A 157 -13.85 16.35 -11.65
N ALA A 158 -15.16 16.16 -11.51
CA ALA A 158 -15.75 15.70 -10.26
C ALA A 158 -15.52 14.19 -10.07
N PHE A 159 -14.84 13.81 -8.99
CA PHE A 159 -14.53 12.42 -8.67
C PHE A 159 -14.85 12.08 -7.21
N LEU A 160 -15.19 10.81 -6.97
CA LEU A 160 -15.21 10.23 -5.63
C LEU A 160 -13.82 9.70 -5.30
N SER A 161 -13.28 10.12 -4.16
CA SER A 161 -12.13 9.49 -3.52
C SER A 161 -12.60 8.39 -2.58
N LEU A 162 -12.08 7.17 -2.75
CA LEU A 162 -12.35 6.05 -1.85
C LEU A 162 -11.05 5.58 -1.20
N ALA A 163 -11.10 5.16 0.06
CA ALA A 163 -9.95 4.60 0.77
C ALA A 163 -10.35 3.55 1.79
N TRP A 164 -9.52 2.52 1.94
CA TRP A 164 -9.65 1.41 2.90
C TRP A 164 -8.33 1.27 3.66
N MET A 165 -8.41 1.18 4.98
CA MET A 165 -7.25 1.18 5.88
C MET A 165 -7.47 0.14 6.98
N GLY A 166 -6.42 -0.60 7.32
CA GLY A 166 -6.54 -1.69 8.30
C GLY A 166 -5.19 -2.26 8.72
N PHE A 167 -5.25 -3.36 9.47
CA PHE A 167 -4.06 -3.95 10.09
C PHE A 167 -3.50 -5.14 9.27
N PRO A 168 -2.18 -5.17 9.00
CA PRO A 168 -1.53 -6.29 8.30
C PRO A 168 -1.64 -7.63 9.04
N ALA A 169 -1.88 -7.59 10.35
CA ALA A 169 -2.14 -8.80 11.15
C ALA A 169 -3.47 -9.49 10.78
N LEU A 170 -4.44 -8.73 10.24
CA LEU A 170 -5.72 -9.26 9.75
C LEU A 170 -5.63 -9.63 8.26
N THR A 171 -4.92 -8.81 7.47
CA THR A 171 -4.64 -9.07 6.05
C THR A 171 -3.14 -8.96 5.75
N PRO A 172 -2.40 -10.08 5.79
CA PRO A 172 -0.95 -10.08 5.56
C PRO A 172 -0.51 -9.66 4.15
N HIS A 173 -1.42 -9.68 3.16
CA HIS A 173 -1.13 -9.27 1.78
C HIS A 173 -2.31 -8.52 1.14
N PRO A 174 -2.51 -7.22 1.49
CA PRO A 174 -3.71 -6.48 1.10
C PRO A 174 -3.71 -6.10 -0.40
N MET A 175 -2.53 -5.86 -1.00
CA MET A 175 -2.36 -5.73 -2.45
C MET A 175 -2.93 -6.95 -3.20
N ARG A 176 -2.50 -8.15 -2.79
CA ARG A 176 -2.98 -9.41 -3.35
C ARG A 176 -4.48 -9.60 -3.13
N ARG A 177 -4.99 -9.35 -1.91
CA ARG A 177 -6.43 -9.46 -1.61
C ARG A 177 -7.28 -8.50 -2.42
N TRP A 178 -6.80 -7.28 -2.68
CA TRP A 178 -7.46 -6.33 -3.55
C TRP A 178 -7.62 -6.89 -4.96
N MET A 179 -6.51 -7.29 -5.60
CA MET A 179 -6.51 -7.80 -6.97
C MET A 179 -7.33 -9.09 -7.11
N GLU A 180 -7.11 -10.09 -6.24
CA GLU A 180 -7.89 -11.34 -6.21
C GLU A 180 -9.40 -11.12 -5.99
N THR A 181 -9.81 -10.01 -5.36
CA THR A 181 -11.23 -9.71 -5.12
C THR A 181 -11.85 -8.94 -6.29
N CYS A 182 -11.15 -7.96 -6.87
CA CYS A 182 -11.60 -7.33 -8.11
C CYS A 182 -11.78 -8.37 -9.22
N GLU A 183 -10.78 -9.21 -9.50
CA GLU A 183 -10.85 -10.22 -10.57
C GLU A 183 -12.00 -11.23 -10.39
N ARG A 184 -12.33 -11.55 -9.13
CA ARG A 184 -13.37 -12.54 -8.79
C ARG A 184 -14.78 -11.97 -8.79
N LEU A 185 -14.97 -10.71 -8.42
CA LEU A 185 -16.28 -10.11 -8.13
C LEU A 185 -16.60 -8.85 -8.96
N TYR A 186 -15.58 -8.11 -9.41
CA TYR A 186 -15.69 -6.85 -10.11
C TYR A 186 -14.63 -6.76 -11.24
N PRO A 187 -14.68 -7.65 -12.26
CA PRO A 187 -13.59 -7.80 -13.22
C PRO A 187 -13.30 -6.51 -14.01
N ASP A 188 -14.31 -5.66 -14.25
CA ASP A 188 -14.14 -4.35 -14.90
C ASP A 188 -13.32 -3.35 -14.05
N LEU A 189 -13.18 -3.62 -12.74
CA LEU A 189 -12.38 -2.87 -11.78
C LEU A 189 -11.02 -3.54 -11.47
N ALA A 190 -10.69 -4.66 -12.14
CA ALA A 190 -9.40 -5.32 -11.98
C ALA A 190 -8.27 -4.40 -12.49
N PRO A 191 -7.22 -4.13 -11.70
CA PRO A 191 -6.09 -3.33 -12.16
C PRO A 191 -5.33 -4.03 -13.28
N ASP A 192 -5.17 -3.36 -14.42
CA ASP A 192 -4.39 -3.84 -15.57
C ASP A 192 -2.99 -3.20 -15.66
N ARG A 193 -2.75 -2.08 -14.97
CA ARG A 193 -1.50 -1.29 -15.04
C ARG A 193 -0.78 -1.12 -13.71
N TYR A 194 0.54 -0.92 -13.78
CA TYR A 194 1.46 -0.67 -12.67
C TYR A 194 2.38 0.53 -12.93
N GLY A 195 2.70 1.26 -11.86
CA GLY A 195 3.63 2.38 -11.84
C GLY A 195 3.05 3.67 -12.44
N TYR A 196 3.70 4.79 -12.15
CA TYR A 196 3.33 6.13 -12.67
C TYR A 196 3.38 6.22 -14.21
N GLU A 197 4.09 5.28 -14.86
CA GLU A 197 4.22 5.18 -16.32
C GLU A 197 3.09 4.32 -16.96
N GLY A 198 2.17 3.75 -16.19
CA GLY A 198 1.02 3.00 -16.73
C GLY A 198 1.39 1.70 -17.47
N ARG A 199 2.47 1.02 -17.06
CA ARG A 199 2.96 -0.23 -17.68
C ARG A 199 2.00 -1.39 -17.43
N PRO A 200 1.85 -2.38 -18.33
CA PRO A 200 1.00 -3.55 -18.08
C PRO A 200 1.41 -4.36 -16.84
N ILE A 201 0.44 -4.90 -16.10
CA ILE A 201 0.71 -5.91 -15.06
C ILE A 201 0.95 -7.26 -15.74
N THR A 202 2.22 -7.61 -15.88
CA THR A 202 2.67 -8.88 -16.45
C THR A 202 2.50 -10.04 -15.47
N ALA A 203 2.63 -11.28 -15.96
CA ALA A 203 2.58 -12.47 -15.12
C ALA A 203 3.74 -12.55 -14.10
N ALA A 204 4.92 -11.98 -14.40
CA ALA A 204 6.03 -11.92 -13.45
C ALA A 204 5.83 -10.79 -12.43
N LYS A 205 5.48 -9.56 -12.88
CA LYS A 205 5.19 -8.45 -11.97
C LYS A 205 4.05 -8.79 -11.01
N ARG A 206 3.00 -9.47 -11.50
CA ARG A 206 1.92 -10.02 -10.66
C ARG A 206 2.41 -10.97 -9.57
N ARG A 207 3.27 -11.94 -9.90
CA ARG A 207 3.83 -12.89 -8.91
C ARG A 207 4.59 -12.14 -7.81
N TYR A 208 5.39 -11.15 -8.19
CA TYR A 208 6.12 -10.30 -7.24
C TYR A 208 5.22 -9.38 -6.41
N LEU A 209 4.16 -8.80 -6.99
CA LEU A 209 3.14 -8.06 -6.25
C LEU A 209 2.33 -8.96 -5.29
N PHE A 210 2.45 -10.29 -5.41
CA PHE A 210 1.77 -11.31 -4.59
C PHE A 210 2.75 -12.05 -3.64
N ASP A 211 4.04 -11.73 -3.67
CA ASP A 211 5.08 -12.35 -2.86
C ASP A 211 5.29 -11.60 -1.54
N THR A 212 5.57 -12.31 -0.44
CA THR A 212 5.76 -11.73 0.90
C THR A 212 7.14 -11.11 1.11
N SER A 213 8.09 -11.37 0.21
CA SER A 213 9.41 -10.72 0.15
C SER A 213 9.43 -9.45 -0.72
N SER A 214 8.30 -9.09 -1.32
CA SER A 214 8.13 -7.87 -2.10
C SER A 214 8.46 -6.63 -1.28
N ARG A 215 9.23 -5.71 -1.86
CA ARG A 215 9.69 -4.47 -1.20
C ARG A 215 8.91 -3.23 -1.64
N GLU A 216 7.81 -3.42 -2.35
CA GLU A 216 6.92 -2.34 -2.80
C GLU A 216 6.16 -1.74 -1.61
N TYR A 217 6.84 -0.92 -0.81
CA TYR A 217 6.24 -0.16 0.29
C TYR A 217 5.12 0.77 -0.21
N GLU A 218 5.34 1.44 -1.33
CA GLU A 218 4.38 2.32 -1.99
C GLU A 218 4.25 1.89 -3.45
N SER A 219 3.05 1.44 -3.83
CA SER A 219 2.72 0.98 -5.16
C SER A 219 1.65 1.85 -5.79
N LEU A 220 1.78 2.09 -7.09
CA LEU A 220 0.68 2.54 -7.94
C LEU A 220 0.25 1.35 -8.81
N ILE A 221 -1.00 0.94 -8.71
CA ILE A 221 -1.67 0.16 -9.75
C ILE A 221 -2.82 1.02 -10.30
N SER A 222 -3.24 0.78 -11.54
CA SER A 222 -4.43 1.45 -12.07
C SER A 222 -5.21 0.53 -13.00
N ASN A 223 -6.48 0.88 -13.19
CA ASN A 223 -7.38 0.27 -14.14
C ASN A 223 -7.59 1.29 -15.28
N THR A 224 -7.66 0.81 -16.53
CA THR A 224 -7.92 1.66 -17.70
C THR A 224 -9.41 1.91 -17.93
N GLY A 225 -10.27 1.01 -17.43
CA GLY A 225 -11.73 1.03 -17.52
C GLY A 225 -12.40 2.09 -16.63
N LEU A 226 -12.98 1.69 -15.50
CA LEU A 226 -13.79 2.55 -14.64
C LEU A 226 -13.00 3.18 -13.48
N LEU A 227 -12.12 2.39 -12.86
CA LEU A 227 -11.42 2.74 -11.63
C LEU A 227 -10.10 3.45 -11.98
N GLY A 228 -9.77 4.55 -11.33
CA GLY A 228 -8.59 5.36 -11.67
C GLY A 228 -7.27 4.79 -11.16
N ASP A 229 -6.39 5.69 -10.74
CA ASP A 229 -5.21 5.30 -9.96
C ASP A 229 -5.60 4.73 -8.59
N VAL A 230 -4.88 3.69 -8.17
CA VAL A 230 -4.99 3.02 -6.89
C VAL A 230 -3.62 3.09 -6.21
N HIS A 231 -3.53 3.96 -5.21
CA HIS A 231 -2.35 4.07 -4.36
C HIS A 231 -2.44 3.03 -3.26
N VAL A 232 -1.43 2.16 -3.18
CA VAL A 232 -1.32 1.11 -2.16
C VAL A 232 -0.09 1.37 -1.31
N ASN A 233 -0.29 1.67 -0.03
CA ASN A 233 0.76 1.76 0.97
C ASN A 233 0.76 0.47 1.79
N LEU A 234 1.83 -0.31 1.67
CA LEU A 234 2.06 -1.55 2.42
C LEU A 234 2.92 -1.27 3.67
N PRO A 235 3.05 -2.26 4.57
CA PRO A 235 4.04 -2.19 5.63
C PRO A 235 5.47 -2.18 5.10
N ALA A 236 6.27 -1.19 5.48
CA ALA A 236 7.70 -1.17 5.16
C ALA A 236 8.46 -2.22 6.01
N VAL A 237 8.78 -3.39 5.44
CA VAL A 237 9.51 -4.49 6.10
C VAL A 237 11.05 -4.29 5.99
N TYR A 238 11.51 -3.05 6.21
CA TYR A 238 12.83 -2.50 5.81
C TYR A 238 13.07 -2.39 4.29
N SER A 239 13.64 -1.25 3.88
CA SER A 239 14.48 -1.16 2.68
C SER A 239 15.93 -1.29 3.13
N PRO A 240 16.73 -2.23 2.60
CA PRO A 240 18.17 -2.29 2.88
C PRO A 240 18.97 -1.26 2.06
N ASP A 241 18.32 -0.60 1.11
CA ASP A 241 18.94 0.29 0.11
C ASP A 241 18.86 1.77 0.51
N ARG A 242 18.16 2.09 1.61
CA ARG A 242 18.06 3.45 2.19
C ARG A 242 18.74 3.51 3.56
N THR A 243 19.68 4.44 3.71
CA THR A 243 20.38 4.72 4.98
C THR A 243 19.48 5.41 6.02
N THR A 244 18.32 5.93 5.61
CA THR A 244 17.27 6.45 6.49
C THR A 244 16.26 5.34 6.84
N PRO A 245 16.01 5.05 8.13
CA PRO A 245 14.99 4.08 8.54
C PRO A 245 13.60 4.60 8.17
N VAL A 246 12.91 3.89 7.27
CA VAL A 246 11.50 4.13 6.97
C VAL A 246 10.65 3.66 8.17
N PRO A 247 9.67 4.44 8.67
CA PRO A 247 8.84 4.01 9.80
C PRO A 247 8.11 2.70 9.50
N LEU A 248 7.99 1.82 10.51
CA LEU A 248 7.29 0.54 10.37
C LEU A 248 5.77 0.76 10.25
N HIS A 249 5.24 0.49 9.05
CA HIS A 249 3.81 0.46 8.72
C HIS A 249 2.97 -0.48 9.61
N ARG A 250 2.49 0.00 10.77
CA ARG A 250 1.49 -0.71 11.58
C ARG A 250 0.15 -0.88 10.87
N THR A 251 -0.13 -0.05 9.87
CA THR A 251 -1.32 -0.04 9.03
C THR A 251 -0.94 -0.23 7.56
N TYR A 252 -1.86 -0.83 6.78
CA TYR A 252 -1.87 -0.68 5.32
C TYR A 252 -2.90 0.39 4.92
N SER A 253 -2.76 0.96 3.73
CA SER A 253 -3.85 1.70 3.08
C SER A 253 -3.92 1.41 1.60
N ILE A 254 -5.15 1.28 1.08
CA ILE A 254 -5.46 1.25 -0.34
C ILE A 254 -6.41 2.40 -0.61
N ALA A 255 -6.18 3.21 -1.63
CA ALA A 255 -7.06 4.32 -1.95
C ALA A 255 -7.08 4.61 -3.46
N CYS A 256 -8.27 4.86 -3.99
CA CYS A 256 -8.50 5.12 -5.41
C CYS A 256 -9.40 6.33 -5.66
N ARG A 257 -9.52 6.70 -6.93
CA ARG A 257 -10.49 7.71 -7.40
C ARG A 257 -11.38 7.11 -8.50
N VAL A 258 -12.64 7.53 -8.53
CA VAL A 258 -13.63 7.18 -9.56
C VAL A 258 -14.28 8.47 -10.07
N SER A 259 -14.22 8.73 -11.38
CA SER A 259 -14.90 9.87 -12.00
C SER A 259 -16.42 9.69 -11.94
N LEU A 260 -17.18 10.75 -11.64
CA LEU A 260 -18.65 10.67 -11.63
C LEU A 260 -19.23 10.30 -13.00
N ASP A 261 -18.66 10.84 -14.09
CA ASP A 261 -19.04 10.50 -15.47
C ASP A 261 -18.89 8.99 -15.77
N LYS A 262 -17.78 8.38 -15.31
CA LYS A 262 -17.57 6.92 -15.41
C LYS A 262 -18.46 6.11 -14.47
N LEU A 263 -18.95 6.70 -13.39
CA LEU A 263 -19.88 6.07 -12.45
C LEU A 263 -21.31 6.06 -13.02
N GLU A 264 -21.76 7.17 -13.58
CA GLU A 264 -23.09 7.34 -14.19
C GLU A 264 -23.25 6.50 -15.47
N THR A 265 -22.20 6.39 -16.29
CA THR A 265 -22.20 5.59 -17.53
C THR A 265 -21.88 4.11 -17.32
N GLY A 266 -21.44 3.72 -16.12
CA GLY A 266 -20.93 2.38 -15.81
C GLY A 266 -21.66 1.69 -14.66
N MET A 267 -20.95 1.48 -13.55
CA MET A 267 -21.39 0.63 -12.42
C MET A 267 -22.57 1.21 -11.60
N GLY A 268 -22.78 2.53 -11.63
CA GLY A 268 -23.78 3.21 -10.80
C GLY A 268 -23.46 3.23 -9.30
N VAL A 269 -24.14 4.10 -8.57
CA VAL A 269 -23.88 4.38 -7.14
C VAL A 269 -24.03 3.13 -6.26
N GLU A 270 -25.09 2.35 -6.41
CA GLU A 270 -25.30 1.13 -5.58
C GLU A 270 -24.27 0.03 -5.89
N GLY A 271 -23.78 -0.06 -7.14
CA GLY A 271 -22.69 -0.98 -7.47
C GLY A 271 -21.37 -0.56 -6.84
N LEU A 272 -21.05 0.74 -6.86
CA LEU A 272 -19.89 1.29 -6.15
C LEU A 272 -20.01 1.14 -4.62
N ARG A 273 -21.23 1.17 -4.07
CA ARG A 273 -21.51 0.91 -2.66
C ARG A 273 -21.29 -0.55 -2.27
N ASP A 274 -21.79 -1.52 -3.06
CA ASP A 274 -21.48 -2.94 -2.85
C ASP A 274 -19.97 -3.18 -2.95
N PHE A 275 -19.29 -2.61 -3.95
CA PHE A 275 -17.83 -2.65 -4.06
C PHE A 275 -17.14 -2.08 -2.82
N PHE A 276 -17.53 -0.89 -2.36
CA PHE A 276 -16.94 -0.23 -1.19
C PHE A 276 -17.08 -1.07 0.08
N VAL A 277 -18.28 -1.60 0.35
CA VAL A 277 -18.56 -2.47 1.50
C VAL A 277 -17.86 -3.84 1.35
N ARG A 278 -17.85 -4.44 0.16
CA ARG A 278 -17.16 -5.72 -0.09
C ARG A 278 -15.66 -5.60 0.13
N MET A 279 -15.02 -4.60 -0.46
CA MET A 279 -13.58 -4.39 -0.32
C MET A 279 -13.21 -4.13 1.14
N ALA A 280 -14.04 -3.42 1.90
CA ALA A 280 -13.82 -3.24 3.34
C ALA A 280 -13.88 -4.55 4.14
N ARG A 281 -14.67 -5.54 3.68
CA ARG A 281 -14.83 -6.85 4.34
C ARG A 281 -13.81 -7.90 3.90
N GLU A 282 -13.38 -7.88 2.64
CA GLU A 282 -12.40 -8.81 2.07
C GLU A 282 -10.95 -8.40 2.40
N LEU A 283 -10.71 -7.13 2.77
CA LEU A 283 -9.43 -6.61 3.27
C LEU A 283 -9.27 -6.67 4.81
N PRO A 284 -10.25 -7.20 5.58
CA PRO A 284 -10.67 -6.63 6.87
C PRO A 284 -10.13 -5.22 7.16
N ALA A 285 -10.79 -4.21 6.59
CA ALA A 285 -10.52 -2.81 6.86
C ALA A 285 -11.16 -2.39 8.19
N GLU A 286 -10.42 -1.62 8.99
CA GLU A 286 -10.92 -1.02 10.23
C GLU A 286 -11.57 0.33 10.00
N LEU A 287 -11.13 1.04 8.96
CA LEU A 287 -11.73 2.29 8.52
C LEU A 287 -11.71 2.33 6.98
N ALA A 288 -12.85 2.64 6.37
CA ALA A 288 -12.90 3.06 4.97
C ALA A 288 -13.73 4.32 4.82
N THR A 289 -13.44 5.16 3.82
CA THR A 289 -14.16 6.41 3.54
C THR A 289 -14.44 6.57 2.05
N CYS A 290 -15.54 7.26 1.73
CA CYS A 290 -15.86 7.76 0.39
C CYS A 290 -16.20 9.26 0.48
N GLU A 291 -15.54 10.10 -0.32
CA GLU A 291 -15.61 11.57 -0.26
C GLU A 291 -15.71 12.16 -1.67
N LEU A 292 -16.47 13.24 -1.87
CA LEU A 292 -16.48 13.97 -3.13
C LEU A 292 -15.28 14.94 -3.19
N GLY A 293 -14.47 14.82 -4.24
CA GLY A 293 -13.22 15.57 -4.42
C GLY A 293 -12.04 14.89 -3.72
N GLN A 294 -11.09 15.70 -3.22
CA GLN A 294 -9.83 15.20 -2.64
C GLN A 294 -10.05 14.34 -1.38
N ARG A 295 -9.31 13.24 -1.30
CA ARG A 295 -9.26 12.36 -0.12
C ARG A 295 -8.60 13.05 1.06
N HIS A 296 -9.24 12.99 2.23
CA HIS A 296 -8.61 13.36 3.49
C HIS A 296 -8.13 12.09 4.22
N TRP A 297 -6.83 12.02 4.52
CA TRP A 297 -6.31 10.96 5.38
C TRP A 297 -6.76 11.20 6.83
N PRO A 298 -7.16 10.16 7.59
CA PRO A 298 -7.37 10.31 9.02
C PRO A 298 -6.04 10.66 9.72
N ALA A 299 -6.11 11.41 10.81
CA ALA A 299 -4.91 11.77 11.54
C ALA A 299 -4.25 10.52 12.16
N MET A 300 -2.92 10.43 11.99
CA MET A 300 -2.11 9.30 12.43
C MET A 300 -0.98 9.78 13.34
N SER A 301 -0.56 8.91 14.27
CA SER A 301 0.65 9.12 15.07
C SER A 301 1.92 9.04 14.21
N GLN A 302 3.07 9.42 14.78
CA GLN A 302 4.39 9.16 14.15
C GLN A 302 4.62 7.65 13.90
N ASP A 303 3.99 6.78 14.70
CA ASP A 303 4.00 5.33 14.56
C ASP A 303 2.99 4.80 13.51
N ARG A 304 2.30 5.70 12.79
CA ARG A 304 1.15 5.46 11.89
C ARG A 304 0.01 4.63 12.50
N GLU A 305 -0.29 4.88 13.77
CA GLU A 305 -1.51 4.42 14.43
C GLU A 305 -2.61 5.47 14.31
N PHE A 306 -3.87 5.06 14.15
CA PHE A 306 -5.01 5.99 14.07
C PHE A 306 -5.20 6.79 15.37
N LEU A 307 -5.41 8.10 15.24
CA LEU A 307 -5.70 9.02 16.34
C LEU A 307 -7.21 9.26 16.55
N GLY A 308 -8.07 8.57 15.80
CA GLY A 308 -9.53 8.71 15.87
C GLY A 308 -10.21 8.26 14.57
N LEU A 309 -11.43 8.73 14.36
CA LEU A 309 -12.11 8.78 13.06
C LEU A 309 -11.57 9.94 12.20
N PRO A 310 -11.93 10.06 10.91
CA PRO A 310 -11.67 11.28 10.14
C PRO A 310 -12.27 12.49 10.86
N SER A 311 -11.54 13.61 10.92
CA SER A 311 -12.01 14.84 11.58
C SER A 311 -13.02 15.66 10.74
N VAL A 312 -13.47 15.11 9.61
CA VAL A 312 -14.27 15.80 8.59
C VAL A 312 -15.30 14.81 8.04
N GLY A 313 -16.46 15.32 7.60
CA GLY A 313 -17.53 14.52 7.03
C GLY A 313 -17.17 13.83 5.71
N SER A 314 -17.16 12.50 5.73
CA SER A 314 -17.19 11.65 4.54
C SER A 314 -18.65 11.25 4.20
N TRP A 315 -18.94 10.98 2.93
CA TRP A 315 -20.27 10.57 2.47
C TRP A 315 -20.63 9.15 2.93
N TRP A 316 -19.70 8.22 2.73
CA TRP A 316 -19.75 6.88 3.30
C TRP A 316 -18.57 6.66 4.24
N VAL A 317 -18.82 5.94 5.32
CA VAL A 317 -17.82 5.44 6.25
C VAL A 317 -18.06 3.95 6.47
N TRP A 318 -17.00 3.16 6.40
CA TRP A 318 -16.96 1.83 6.96
C TRP A 318 -16.24 1.87 8.31
N LEU A 319 -16.81 1.19 9.29
CA LEU A 319 -16.21 0.96 10.59
C LEU A 319 -16.01 -0.56 10.77
N GLY A 320 -14.77 -0.99 10.96
CA GLY A 320 -14.47 -2.37 11.30
C GLY A 320 -14.96 -2.76 12.69
N PRO A 321 -14.88 -4.06 13.06
CA PRO A 321 -15.46 -4.58 14.29
C PRO A 321 -14.93 -3.94 15.58
N ASP A 322 -13.73 -3.36 15.55
CA ASP A 322 -13.11 -2.67 16.67
C ASP A 322 -13.62 -1.22 16.78
N TYR A 323 -13.66 -0.46 15.68
CA TYR A 323 -14.29 0.88 15.64
C TYR A 323 -15.80 0.83 15.95
N ALA A 324 -16.53 -0.09 15.32
CA ALA A 324 -17.98 -0.24 15.50
C ALA A 324 -18.35 -0.54 16.96
N ARG A 325 -17.51 -1.28 17.69
CA ARG A 325 -17.68 -1.54 19.13
C ARG A 325 -17.49 -0.30 20.00
N VAL A 326 -16.58 0.62 19.60
CA VAL A 326 -16.31 1.86 20.33
C VAL A 326 -17.44 2.87 20.13
N VAL A 327 -17.96 3.04 18.90
CA VAL A 327 -18.99 4.06 18.59
C VAL A 327 -20.42 3.53 18.53
N GLY A 328 -20.65 2.22 18.56
CA GLY A 328 -21.97 1.61 18.39
C GLY A 328 -23.01 2.14 19.37
N GLY A 329 -22.62 2.36 20.63
CA GLY A 329 -23.49 2.95 21.65
C GLY A 329 -23.88 4.42 21.40
N TRP A 330 -23.21 5.14 20.49
CA TRP A 330 -23.66 6.42 19.95
C TRP A 330 -24.47 6.23 18.66
N LEU A 331 -24.06 5.34 17.75
CA LEU A 331 -24.84 5.03 16.53
C LEU A 331 -26.28 4.59 16.84
N GLU A 332 -26.50 3.82 17.91
CA GLU A 332 -27.82 3.39 18.38
C GLU A 332 -28.76 4.51 18.87
N ARG A 333 -28.24 5.68 19.28
CA ARG A 333 -28.97 6.65 20.13
C ARG A 333 -28.71 8.13 19.86
N GLY A 334 -27.66 8.47 19.11
CA GLY A 334 -27.18 9.84 18.91
C GLY A 334 -26.73 10.15 17.48
N ALA A 335 -26.70 9.17 16.57
CA ALA A 335 -26.56 9.43 15.15
C ALA A 335 -27.79 10.23 14.62
N PRO A 336 -27.61 11.15 13.66
CA PRO A 336 -28.72 11.83 13.00
C PRO A 336 -29.67 10.85 12.33
N GLY A 337 -30.99 11.05 12.48
CA GLY A 337 -32.02 10.19 11.85
C GLY A 337 -32.09 10.27 10.31
N SER A 338 -31.23 11.07 9.69
CA SER A 338 -30.99 11.12 8.24
C SER A 338 -29.88 10.15 7.78
N TRP A 339 -29.09 9.59 8.71
CA TRP A 339 -28.02 8.65 8.39
C TRP A 339 -28.57 7.24 8.21
N VAL A 340 -28.05 6.53 7.21
CA VAL A 340 -28.28 5.09 7.03
C VAL A 340 -27.15 4.36 7.74
N VAL A 341 -27.48 3.51 8.72
CA VAL A 341 -26.51 2.74 9.52
C VAL A 341 -26.85 1.25 9.40
N GLU A 342 -25.92 0.47 8.87
CA GLU A 342 -26.14 -0.94 8.49
C GLU A 342 -25.03 -1.83 9.07
N GLY A 343 -25.39 -2.76 9.96
CA GLY A 343 -24.47 -3.79 10.46
C GLY A 343 -24.40 -4.99 9.52
N THR A 344 -23.19 -5.43 9.15
CA THR A 344 -22.96 -6.46 8.12
C THR A 344 -22.87 -7.90 8.62
N GLY A 345 -23.09 -8.13 9.92
CA GLY A 345 -23.15 -9.45 10.57
C GLY A 345 -21.79 -10.03 10.99
N ASP A 346 -20.69 -9.51 10.46
CA ASP A 346 -19.30 -9.82 10.86
C ASP A 346 -18.74 -8.84 11.91
N GLY A 347 -19.58 -7.92 12.41
CA GLY A 347 -19.21 -6.87 13.37
C GLY A 347 -18.87 -5.54 12.70
N GLY A 348 -18.67 -5.51 11.38
CA GLY A 348 -18.54 -4.26 10.62
C GLY A 348 -19.85 -3.48 10.56
N VAL A 349 -19.73 -2.16 10.39
CA VAL A 349 -20.87 -1.24 10.21
C VAL A 349 -20.58 -0.27 9.06
N PHE A 350 -21.49 -0.22 8.09
CA PHE A 350 -21.55 0.82 7.07
C PHE A 350 -22.39 2.00 7.59
N VAL A 351 -21.92 3.22 7.34
CA VAL A 351 -22.60 4.47 7.67
C VAL A 351 -22.62 5.37 6.43
N GLN A 352 -23.80 5.74 5.95
CA GLN A 352 -24.00 6.76 4.93
C GLN A 352 -24.63 8.00 5.56
N THR A 353 -23.95 9.14 5.44
CA THR A 353 -24.30 10.37 6.18
C THR A 353 -25.24 11.32 5.43
N SER A 354 -25.45 11.07 4.14
CA SER A 354 -26.23 11.90 3.22
C SER A 354 -26.77 11.04 2.07
N THR A 355 -27.91 11.44 1.49
CA THR A 355 -28.43 10.84 0.25
C THR A 355 -27.56 11.17 -0.97
N GLU A 356 -26.89 12.31 -0.96
CA GLU A 356 -26.05 12.81 -2.07
C GLU A 356 -24.56 12.89 -1.67
N PRO A 357 -23.62 12.79 -2.63
CA PRO A 357 -22.18 12.87 -2.37
C PRO A 357 -21.74 14.12 -1.59
N VAL A 358 -21.10 13.91 -0.44
CA VAL A 358 -20.61 14.97 0.44
C VAL A 358 -19.17 15.35 0.08
N ALA A 359 -18.95 16.62 -0.22
CA ALA A 359 -17.62 17.20 -0.37
C ALA A 359 -17.06 17.68 0.98
N TYR A 360 -15.73 17.76 1.09
CA TYR A 360 -15.03 18.29 2.26
C TYR A 360 -15.66 19.60 2.77
N GLY A 361 -15.98 19.63 4.07
CA GLY A 361 -16.53 20.81 4.75
C GLY A 361 -18.03 21.05 4.56
N ALA A 362 -18.71 20.35 3.65
CA ALA A 362 -20.18 20.36 3.60
C ALA A 362 -20.76 19.60 4.81
N GLY A 363 -21.79 20.16 5.46
CA GLY A 363 -22.43 19.53 6.62
C GLY A 363 -21.74 19.76 7.98
N ALA A 364 -20.93 20.81 8.13
CA ALA A 364 -20.29 21.17 9.39
C ALA A 364 -21.27 21.17 10.59
N GLY A 365 -20.97 20.35 11.60
CA GLY A 365 -21.82 20.13 12.78
C GLY A 365 -22.68 18.85 12.76
N GLN A 366 -22.74 18.11 11.63
CA GLN A 366 -23.40 16.80 11.54
C GLN A 366 -22.35 15.70 11.30
N TRP A 367 -21.56 15.40 12.33
CA TRP A 367 -20.51 14.38 12.28
C TRP A 367 -20.37 13.65 13.63
N PHE A 368 -19.44 12.69 13.71
CA PHE A 368 -19.15 11.98 14.96
C PHE A 368 -18.69 12.96 16.07
N PRO A 369 -19.12 12.74 17.33
CA PRO A 369 -18.71 13.55 18.48
C PRO A 369 -17.19 13.69 18.66
N GLU A 370 -16.75 14.83 19.21
CA GLU A 370 -15.34 15.21 19.35
C GLU A 370 -14.49 14.16 20.08
N GLU A 371 -15.05 13.39 21.01
CA GLU A 371 -14.34 12.31 21.73
C GLU A 371 -13.91 11.13 20.84
N PHE A 372 -14.43 11.03 19.62
CA PHE A 372 -14.00 10.07 18.59
C PHE A 372 -13.10 10.68 17.52
N LEU A 373 -12.90 12.01 17.54
CA LEU A 373 -12.10 12.75 16.54
C LEU A 373 -10.66 12.99 17.05
N PRO A 374 -9.67 13.12 16.15
CA PRO A 374 -8.29 13.32 16.54
C PRO A 374 -8.05 14.69 17.18
N THR A 375 -7.67 14.67 18.46
CA THR A 375 -7.38 15.89 19.22
C THR A 375 -5.97 16.40 18.91
N VAL A 376 -5.85 17.48 18.12
CA VAL A 376 -4.56 18.15 17.87
C VAL A 376 -4.25 19.13 19.01
N GLY A 377 -3.57 18.67 20.05
CA GLY A 377 -3.17 19.52 21.18
C GLY A 377 -2.14 18.87 22.12
N PRO A 378 -1.53 19.66 23.04
CA PRO A 378 -0.45 19.19 23.92
C PRO A 378 -0.92 18.29 25.09
N VAL A 379 -2.21 17.92 25.13
CA VAL A 379 -2.78 17.04 26.16
C VAL A 379 -3.03 15.67 25.53
N PRO A 380 -2.33 14.60 25.95
CA PRO A 380 -2.52 13.27 25.38
C PRO A 380 -3.90 12.71 25.79
N ARG A 381 -4.84 12.69 24.84
CA ARG A 381 -6.08 11.93 24.95
C ARG A 381 -5.98 10.69 24.06
N ARG A 382 -5.80 9.54 24.72
CA ARG A 382 -5.88 8.13 24.28
C ARG A 382 -5.69 7.84 22.78
N ARG A 383 -4.69 7.01 22.46
CA ARG A 383 -4.60 6.32 21.16
C ARG A 383 -5.83 5.42 20.99
N LEU A 384 -6.25 5.13 19.75
CA LEU A 384 -7.34 4.17 19.50
C LEU A 384 -7.07 2.82 20.19
N VAL A 385 -5.81 2.36 20.16
CA VAL A 385 -5.32 1.13 20.80
C VAL A 385 -5.66 1.09 22.30
N ASP A 386 -5.65 2.22 23.01
CA ASP A 386 -5.99 2.27 24.45
C ASP A 386 -7.48 1.97 24.69
N TRP A 387 -8.36 2.35 23.76
CA TRP A 387 -9.79 2.03 23.83
C TRP A 387 -10.03 0.55 23.53
N LEU A 388 -9.33 -0.02 22.55
CA LEU A 388 -9.47 -1.42 22.13
C LEU A 388 -8.95 -2.40 23.18
N LEU A 389 -7.86 -2.04 23.89
CA LEU A 389 -7.34 -2.81 25.03
C LEU A 389 -8.14 -2.61 26.33
N GLY A 390 -9.22 -1.82 26.32
CA GLY A 390 -10.16 -1.70 27.44
C GLY A 390 -9.59 -1.03 28.71
N THR A 391 -8.44 -0.37 28.63
CA THR A 391 -7.70 0.20 29.77
C THR A 391 -8.34 1.50 30.28
N ARG A 392 -9.57 1.40 30.82
CA ARG A 392 -10.30 2.50 31.46
C ARG A 392 -9.45 3.13 32.59
N PRO A 393 -8.98 4.39 32.46
CA PRO A 393 -8.48 5.13 33.60
C PRO A 393 -9.65 5.39 34.55
N ARG A 394 -9.40 5.37 35.86
CA ARG A 394 -10.38 5.89 36.83
C ARG A 394 -10.68 7.36 36.49
N PRO A 395 -11.95 7.81 36.52
CA PRO A 395 -12.23 9.22 36.36
C PRO A 395 -11.51 10.01 37.46
N GLN A 396 -10.81 11.08 37.10
CA GLN A 396 -10.39 12.10 38.06
C GLN A 396 -11.62 12.88 38.48
N VAL A 397 -12.36 12.32 39.44
CA VAL A 397 -13.47 12.99 40.11
C VAL A 397 -12.86 14.12 40.94
N GLY A 398 -13.14 15.37 40.55
CA GLY A 398 -12.88 16.54 41.41
C GLY A 398 -13.62 16.37 42.74
N PRO A 399 -13.14 16.99 43.84
CA PRO A 399 -13.59 16.69 45.20
C PRO A 399 -15.11 16.65 45.31
N ALA A 400 -15.63 15.51 45.77
CA ALA A 400 -17.02 15.13 45.52
C ALA A 400 -18.02 15.99 46.31
N CYS A 401 -18.81 16.79 45.59
CA CYS A 401 -20.03 17.39 46.12
C CYS A 401 -21.11 16.31 46.26
N VAL A 402 -21.23 15.74 47.46
CA VAL A 402 -22.32 14.81 47.80
C VAL A 402 -23.64 15.57 47.84
N MET A 403 -24.58 15.21 46.98
CA MET A 403 -26.00 15.52 47.17
C MET A 403 -26.76 14.25 47.55
N PRO A 404 -27.68 14.30 48.53
CA PRO A 404 -28.30 13.10 49.09
C PRO A 404 -29.28 12.43 48.13
N THR A 405 -29.29 11.10 48.15
CA THR A 405 -30.14 10.25 47.32
C THR A 405 -31.61 10.33 47.74
N TRP A 406 -32.51 10.59 46.78
CA TRP A 406 -33.94 10.36 46.97
C TRP A 406 -34.25 8.87 46.73
N THR A 407 -34.56 8.12 47.78
CA THR A 407 -35.24 6.83 47.70
C THR A 407 -36.74 7.02 47.89
N ARG A 408 -37.56 6.24 47.15
CA ARG A 408 -39.00 6.08 47.43
C ARG A 408 -39.25 4.78 48.22
N PRO A 409 -40.35 4.71 49.00
CA PRO A 409 -40.44 3.77 50.11
C PRO A 409 -41.12 2.45 49.76
N THR A 410 -40.81 1.44 50.58
CA THR A 410 -41.75 0.39 50.99
C THR A 410 -41.69 0.26 52.52
N THR A 411 -42.81 -0.18 53.09
CA THR A 411 -43.09 -0.54 54.49
C THR A 411 -42.11 -1.58 55.08
N ASP A 412 -42.04 -1.88 56.39
CA ASP A 412 -43.04 -1.85 57.48
C ASP A 412 -42.49 -1.35 58.85
N ASP A 413 -43.39 -1.20 59.83
CA ASP A 413 -43.12 -0.75 61.22
C ASP A 413 -42.44 -1.81 62.13
N ALA A 414 -41.46 -1.39 62.95
CA ALA A 414 -41.21 -1.89 64.32
C ALA A 414 -40.20 -1.00 65.09
N ASP A 415 -40.41 -0.83 66.40
CA ASP A 415 -39.64 0.03 67.35
C ASP A 415 -39.23 -0.80 68.60
N PRO A 416 -38.57 -0.26 69.64
CA PRO A 416 -37.19 0.26 69.76
C PRO A 416 -36.24 -0.66 70.59
N GLY A 417 -34.95 -0.29 70.76
CA GLY A 417 -34.11 -0.91 71.80
C GLY A 417 -32.69 -0.35 72.08
N ALA A 418 -32.51 0.24 73.27
CA ALA A 418 -31.26 0.43 74.06
C ALA A 418 -30.15 1.46 73.66
N VAL A 419 -29.70 2.22 74.70
CA VAL A 419 -28.59 3.23 74.84
C VAL A 419 -28.32 3.35 76.38
N PRO A 420 -27.26 3.97 76.98
CA PRO A 420 -25.98 4.58 76.53
C PRO A 420 -24.73 3.89 77.17
N ASP A 421 -23.50 4.40 77.29
CA ASP A 421 -22.81 5.68 76.93
C ASP A 421 -21.62 5.36 75.95
N THR A 422 -20.32 5.70 76.04
CA THR A 422 -19.46 6.38 77.03
C THR A 422 -18.33 7.15 76.34
N ARG A 423 -17.81 8.19 76.99
CA ARG A 423 -16.66 9.06 76.60
C ARG A 423 -15.32 8.29 76.67
N LEU A 424 -14.17 8.67 76.10
CA LEU A 424 -13.53 9.95 75.68
C LEU A 424 -12.68 9.72 74.39
N GLY A 425 -12.08 10.71 73.70
CA GLY A 425 -12.10 12.18 73.85
C GLY A 425 -10.75 12.85 74.17
N ALA A 426 -9.87 13.09 73.17
CA ALA A 426 -8.67 13.95 73.26
C ALA A 426 -8.19 14.42 71.86
N ASP A 427 -7.59 15.63 71.78
CA ASP A 427 -7.23 16.36 70.54
C ASP A 427 -5.71 16.67 70.41
N ALA A 428 -5.35 17.21 69.24
CA ALA A 428 -4.16 18.01 68.90
C ALA A 428 -2.83 17.32 68.49
N GLY A 429 -2.27 17.80 67.36
CA GLY A 429 -0.85 17.72 67.01
C GLY A 429 -0.02 18.85 67.67
N PRO A 430 1.20 19.20 67.20
CA PRO A 430 1.46 19.53 65.79
C PRO A 430 2.88 19.10 65.29
N GLY A 431 3.33 19.62 64.14
CA GLY A 431 4.76 19.62 63.75
C GLY A 431 4.99 19.46 62.23
N ALA A 432 5.98 20.16 61.68
CA ALA A 432 6.35 20.13 60.26
C ALA A 432 7.88 20.17 60.07
N ASP A 433 8.31 20.03 58.80
CA ASP A 433 9.68 20.22 58.26
C ASP A 433 10.78 19.24 58.71
N GLY A 434 11.79 19.01 57.85
CA GLY A 434 12.99 18.20 58.19
C GLY A 434 13.64 17.42 57.04
N THR A 435 14.45 18.08 56.21
CA THR A 435 15.16 17.49 55.06
C THR A 435 16.47 16.72 55.40
N ASN A 436 16.83 15.73 54.57
CA ASN A 436 18.20 15.28 54.19
C ASN A 436 19.08 14.38 55.11
N GLY A 437 18.95 13.04 54.98
CA GLY A 437 20.02 11.99 54.97
C GLY A 437 21.10 11.94 56.09
N PRO A 438 22.23 11.21 55.90
CA PRO A 438 22.55 10.07 55.01
C PRO A 438 23.26 8.87 55.74
N VAL A 439 23.92 7.94 55.00
CA VAL A 439 25.01 6.99 55.44
C VAL A 439 24.60 5.74 56.29
N VAL A 440 25.22 4.52 56.26
CA VAL A 440 26.01 3.64 55.33
C VAL A 440 26.01 2.19 55.92
N GLY A 441 26.16 1.13 55.09
CA GLY A 441 26.59 -0.22 55.52
C GLY A 441 26.38 -1.30 54.43
N ALA A 442 27.43 -1.69 53.68
CA ALA A 442 28.30 -2.86 53.91
C ALA A 442 27.64 -4.20 53.50
N ASP A 443 27.97 -4.82 52.35
CA ASP A 443 29.15 -5.68 52.04
C ASP A 443 28.98 -7.15 52.51
N ALA A 444 29.40 -8.21 51.79
CA ALA A 444 29.90 -8.40 50.41
C ALA A 444 29.95 -9.92 50.06
N ASP A 445 30.54 -10.28 48.89
CA ASP A 445 31.04 -11.61 48.48
C ASP A 445 30.02 -12.77 48.20
N ARG A 446 30.25 -13.73 47.28
CA ARG A 446 31.26 -13.82 46.18
C ARG A 446 30.78 -14.72 45.02
N ALA A 447 31.36 -14.50 43.84
CA ALA A 447 31.12 -15.20 42.56
C ALA A 447 31.49 -16.71 42.51
N HIS A 448 31.16 -17.38 41.39
CA HIS A 448 32.16 -17.97 40.48
C HIS A 448 31.60 -18.38 39.10
N ASN A 449 32.45 -18.35 38.08
CA ASN A 449 32.27 -18.95 36.74
C ASN A 449 33.64 -19.15 36.07
N PRO A 450 33.93 -20.29 35.42
CA PRO A 450 34.95 -20.35 34.37
C PRO A 450 34.57 -21.21 33.13
N THR A 451 35.28 -20.95 32.02
CA THR A 451 35.02 -21.46 30.65
C THR A 451 35.96 -22.61 30.24
N THR A 452 35.47 -23.63 29.51
CA THR A 452 36.18 -24.34 28.40
C THR A 452 35.26 -25.35 27.66
N GLY A 453 35.61 -25.69 26.41
CA GLY A 453 35.16 -26.89 25.65
C GLY A 453 36.40 -27.62 25.09
N PRO A 454 36.35 -28.39 23.99
CA PRO A 454 35.23 -28.91 23.18
C PRO A 454 35.25 -30.47 23.07
N GLY A 455 34.45 -31.10 22.19
CA GLY A 455 34.79 -32.44 21.65
C GLY A 455 33.66 -33.42 21.30
N ASP A 456 33.84 -34.08 20.17
CA ASP A 456 33.50 -35.46 19.77
C ASP A 456 32.07 -36.05 19.83
N ALA A 457 31.64 -36.52 18.66
CA ALA A 457 30.74 -37.67 18.46
C ALA A 457 31.53 -38.82 17.78
N PRO A 458 31.09 -40.09 17.92
CA PRO A 458 30.96 -40.91 16.71
C PRO A 458 29.79 -41.93 16.74
N GLY A 459 29.27 -42.31 15.58
CA GLY A 459 28.34 -43.46 15.46
C GLY A 459 27.46 -43.50 14.21
N GLY A 460 27.99 -44.02 13.10
CA GLY A 460 27.20 -44.60 11.99
C GLY A 460 27.53 -46.09 11.84
N PRO A 461 27.28 -46.77 10.68
CA PRO A 461 26.60 -46.29 9.47
C PRO A 461 25.46 -47.23 8.99
N GLY A 462 24.87 -46.95 7.82
CA GLY A 462 23.98 -47.87 7.08
C GLY A 462 23.66 -47.31 5.69
N GLU A 463 23.98 -48.07 4.64
CA GLU A 463 23.90 -47.66 3.22
C GLU A 463 22.79 -48.42 2.43
N PRO A 464 22.48 -48.05 1.17
CA PRO A 464 21.17 -48.31 0.55
C PRO A 464 21.11 -49.60 -0.31
N THR A 465 19.91 -49.84 -0.87
CA THR A 465 19.69 -50.70 -2.05
C THR A 465 18.62 -50.12 -2.97
N GLU A 466 18.59 -50.60 -4.21
CA GLU A 466 17.74 -50.15 -5.32
C GLU A 466 16.40 -50.91 -5.40
N ASP A 467 15.34 -50.24 -5.87
CA ASP A 467 14.29 -50.73 -6.80
C ASP A 467 13.44 -49.53 -7.30
#